data_AF-A0A845WWC5-F1
#
_entry.id   AF-A0A845WWC5-F1
#
_cell.length_a   1.000
_cell.length_b   1.000
_cell.length_c   1.000
_cell.angle_alpha   90.00
_cell.angle_beta   90.00
_cell.angle_gamma   90.00
#
_symmetry.space_group_name_H-M   'P 1'
#
loop_
_entity.id
_entity.type
_entity.pdbx_description
1 polymer ?
#
loop_
_entity_poly.entity_id
_entity_poly.type
_entity_poly.pdbx_seq_one_letter_code
_entity_poly.pdbx_strand_id
1 'polypeptide(L)'
;MTNTLLVPIHLDALFLKQPQSVVDQMTDYSELPYWDQRPVNNDNPYISDTVLSPPFVNLNLNLKPGIHLHWALPDALTQGQVEDDGSIQFPLVPNRWLIMRRGGNLPDKQWVVESDYLYADCEKQDDTINILHDPTGEDRDRRPFRYLGRKLELSEWQLGGDGEYIEALSAMGPFSQLTSLDNEKATFAAFYPNCRSVFGFHDPDCTQQSPPEDLQYDVIGWYSSTDKDYFTQFLKEHSREDPQTLKASIKEVFGWNIDEIDNPATLEGMLCYSRLTFKATGSLQDPVPQLAKPTIAVGNSPTEALAAYLASQLSGNPEHREIIEEQLEALELNERFQGEQLDVGPRFEQARHETGFSRESAGLLWRVMPVGNKSLSTDAQSLEQTTLPEEIADQLNTLNLRQQEYDRALAKIGMMREQIYADWHKYMLAKYKDIDQLPDDDNIKYYLTNTSDTAFSDLVRYNQDIII
;
A
#
# COMPACT_ATOMS: atom_id res chain seq x y z
N MET A 1 34.10 -1.93 -20.32
CA MET A 1 33.74 -1.09 -19.16
C MET A 1 32.23 -1.00 -19.23
N THR A 2 31.53 -1.56 -18.25
CA THR A 2 30.07 -1.47 -18.17
C THR A 2 29.70 -0.03 -17.85
N ASN A 3 28.86 0.60 -18.67
CA ASN A 3 28.44 1.98 -18.47
C ASN A 3 27.17 1.93 -17.62
N THR A 4 27.29 2.14 -16.31
CA THR A 4 26.20 1.88 -15.36
C THR A 4 25.87 3.16 -14.60
N LEU A 5 24.58 3.45 -14.46
CA LEU A 5 24.11 4.62 -13.72
C LEU A 5 24.17 4.32 -12.21
N LEU A 6 24.89 5.15 -11.46
CA LEU A 6 24.91 5.07 -10.00
C LEU A 6 23.83 6.00 -9.43
N VAL A 7 22.84 5.41 -8.78
CA VAL A 7 21.70 6.11 -8.17
C VAL A 7 21.92 6.17 -6.66
N PRO A 8 22.12 7.36 -6.06
CA PRO A 8 22.29 7.48 -4.62
C PRO A 8 20.99 7.15 -3.89
N ILE A 9 21.10 6.44 -2.77
CA ILE A 9 19.97 6.14 -1.88
C ILE A 9 20.24 6.62 -0.45
N HIS A 10 19.17 6.94 0.26
CA HIS A 10 19.27 7.26 1.69
C HIS A 10 19.48 5.98 2.50
N LEU A 11 20.41 6.02 3.46
CA LEU A 11 20.74 4.91 4.34
C LEU A 11 20.69 5.41 5.77
N ASP A 12 19.78 4.84 6.55
CA ASP A 12 19.67 5.02 7.98
C ASP A 12 20.34 3.88 8.73
N ALA A 13 20.92 4.20 9.88
CA ALA A 13 21.49 3.22 10.79
C ALA A 13 21.02 3.47 12.22
N LEU A 14 20.38 2.46 12.80
CA LEU A 14 19.97 2.42 14.20
C LEU A 14 20.92 1.51 14.97
N PHE A 15 21.63 2.08 15.94
CA PHE A 15 22.48 1.32 16.86
C PHE A 15 21.70 0.98 18.14
N LEU A 16 21.61 -0.30 18.46
CA LEU A 16 20.98 -0.81 19.67
C LEU A 16 22.01 -1.50 20.56
N LYS A 17 22.23 -0.94 21.74
CA LYS A 17 23.11 -1.53 22.77
C LYS A 17 22.47 -2.76 23.44
N GLN A 18 21.16 -2.74 23.61
CA GLN A 18 20.37 -3.77 24.28
C GLN A 18 19.14 -4.08 23.43
N PRO A 19 18.49 -5.24 23.63
CA PRO A 19 17.26 -5.51 22.93
C PRO A 19 16.23 -4.41 23.23
N GLN A 20 15.52 -3.95 22.21
CA GLN A 20 14.54 -2.88 22.32
C GLN A 20 13.23 -3.31 21.67
N SER A 21 12.15 -3.23 22.45
CA SER A 21 10.79 -3.35 21.93
C SER A 21 10.46 -2.12 21.09
N VAL A 22 10.05 -2.36 19.85
CA VAL A 22 9.64 -1.35 18.88
C VAL A 22 8.27 -1.73 18.34
N VAL A 23 7.69 -0.81 17.57
CA VAL A 23 6.48 -1.11 16.80
C VAL A 23 6.74 -2.29 15.88
N ASP A 24 5.85 -3.27 15.91
CA ASP A 24 5.92 -4.46 15.06
C ASP A 24 5.57 -4.18 13.60
N GLN A 25 5.73 -5.20 12.76
CA GLN A 25 5.22 -5.18 11.40
C GLN A 25 3.71 -5.00 11.42
N MET A 26 3.14 -4.31 10.42
CA MET A 26 1.70 -4.02 10.41
C MET A 26 0.84 -5.28 10.28
N THR A 27 1.40 -6.35 9.72
CA THR A 27 0.71 -7.61 9.49
C THR A 27 1.63 -8.79 9.79
N ASP A 28 1.16 -9.74 10.61
CA ASP A 28 1.83 -11.01 10.91
C ASP A 28 0.94 -12.19 10.52
N TYR A 29 1.17 -12.73 9.32
CA TYR A 29 0.45 -13.88 8.80
C TYR A 29 0.76 -15.17 9.55
N SER A 30 1.78 -15.19 10.41
CA SER A 30 2.09 -16.38 11.22
C SER A 30 1.07 -16.69 12.30
N GLU A 31 0.19 -15.73 12.62
CA GLU A 31 -0.92 -15.87 13.55
C GLU A 31 -2.17 -16.50 12.93
N LEU A 32 -2.22 -16.67 11.60
CA LEU A 32 -3.35 -17.32 10.93
C LEU A 32 -3.51 -18.77 11.41
N PRO A 33 -4.75 -19.27 11.57
CA PRO A 33 -5.00 -20.68 11.81
C PRO A 33 -4.75 -21.48 10.53
N TYR A 34 -4.09 -22.63 10.67
CA TYR A 34 -3.82 -23.55 9.56
C TYR A 34 -3.62 -24.99 10.03
N TRP A 35 -3.63 -25.92 9.08
CA TRP A 35 -3.38 -27.33 9.32
C TRP A 35 -1.96 -27.73 8.90
N ASP A 36 -1.22 -28.35 9.82
CA ASP A 36 0.09 -28.96 9.54
C ASP A 36 0.27 -30.18 10.46
N GLN A 37 -0.20 -31.35 9.99
CA GLN A 37 -0.33 -32.61 10.74
C GLN A 37 -1.24 -32.56 11.99
N ARG A 38 -1.44 -31.36 12.54
CA ARG A 38 -2.27 -30.96 13.67
C ARG A 38 -2.76 -29.53 13.41
N PRO A 39 -3.84 -29.08 14.05
CA PRO A 39 -4.28 -27.71 13.92
C PRO A 39 -3.32 -26.77 14.68
N VAL A 40 -2.90 -25.69 14.02
CA VAL A 40 -2.03 -24.63 14.56
C VAL A 40 -2.83 -23.33 14.64
N ASN A 41 -2.63 -22.55 15.70
CA ASN A 41 -3.37 -21.31 16.01
C ASN A 41 -4.90 -21.47 15.96
N ASN A 42 -5.41 -22.66 16.26
CA ASN A 42 -6.83 -22.98 16.12
C ASN A 42 -7.76 -22.11 16.98
N ASP A 43 -7.24 -21.45 18.01
CA ASP A 43 -8.00 -20.53 18.85
C ASP A 43 -8.19 -19.14 18.20
N ASN A 44 -7.46 -18.86 17.11
CA ASN A 44 -7.54 -17.60 16.38
C ASN A 44 -8.58 -17.69 15.25
N PRO A 45 -9.37 -16.63 14.99
CA PRO A 45 -10.27 -16.59 13.85
C PRO A 45 -9.49 -16.36 12.54
N TYR A 46 -9.89 -17.01 11.45
CA TYR A 46 -9.40 -16.74 10.09
C TYR A 46 -10.06 -15.46 9.51
N ILE A 47 -9.62 -14.31 10.01
CA ILE A 47 -10.02 -12.95 9.58
C ILE A 47 -8.80 -12.03 9.58
N SER A 48 -8.86 -10.91 8.87
CA SER A 48 -7.76 -9.93 8.81
C SER A 48 -7.36 -9.39 10.18
N ASP A 49 -8.32 -9.15 11.07
CA ASP A 49 -8.08 -8.64 12.42
C ASP A 49 -7.15 -9.52 13.29
N THR A 50 -6.97 -10.79 12.91
CA THR A 50 -6.06 -11.71 13.60
C THR A 50 -4.60 -11.43 13.28
N VAL A 51 -4.32 -10.99 12.06
CA VAL A 51 -2.94 -10.77 11.58
C VAL A 51 -2.53 -9.31 11.68
N LEU A 52 -3.49 -8.39 11.70
CA LEU A 52 -3.23 -6.96 11.77
C LEU A 52 -2.77 -6.54 13.16
N SER A 53 -1.67 -5.80 13.23
CA SER A 53 -1.18 -5.23 14.47
C SER A 53 -2.09 -4.10 14.95
N PRO A 54 -2.67 -4.20 16.16
CA PRO A 54 -3.60 -3.19 16.65
C PRO A 54 -2.86 -1.88 16.96
N PRO A 55 -3.41 -0.72 16.56
CA PRO A 55 -2.78 0.55 16.86
C PRO A 55 -2.66 0.75 18.38
N PHE A 56 -1.54 1.35 18.81
CA PHE A 56 -1.23 1.67 20.21
C PHE A 56 -0.99 0.49 21.15
N VAL A 57 -1.05 -0.76 20.67
CA VAL A 57 -0.73 -1.99 21.44
C VAL A 57 0.25 -2.88 20.67
N ASN A 58 1.09 -2.25 19.85
CA ASN A 58 1.90 -2.88 18.82
C ASN A 58 3.41 -2.89 19.13
N LEU A 59 3.82 -2.77 20.40
CA LEU A 59 5.24 -2.82 20.80
C LEU A 59 5.75 -4.26 20.99
N ASN A 60 5.41 -5.16 20.05
CA ASN A 60 5.64 -6.60 20.20
C ASN A 60 6.92 -7.10 19.51
N LEU A 61 7.51 -6.30 18.62
CA LEU A 61 8.76 -6.65 17.94
C LEU A 61 9.97 -6.30 18.80
N ASN A 62 10.79 -7.30 19.14
CA ASN A 62 12.02 -7.10 19.90
C ASN A 62 13.23 -7.09 18.96
N LEU A 63 13.79 -5.92 18.70
CA LEU A 63 15.02 -5.79 17.92
C LEU A 63 16.23 -6.22 18.76
N LYS A 64 17.09 -7.06 18.18
CA LYS A 64 18.31 -7.56 18.84
C LYS A 64 19.38 -6.45 18.91
N PRO A 65 20.33 -6.51 19.86
CA PRO A 65 21.46 -5.59 19.88
C PRO A 65 22.27 -5.65 18.57
N GLY A 66 22.92 -4.54 18.22
CA GLY A 66 23.73 -4.42 17.01
C GLY A 66 23.41 -3.16 16.21
N ILE A 67 23.74 -3.19 14.91
CA ILE A 67 23.43 -2.12 13.96
C ILE A 67 22.36 -2.61 13.01
N HIS A 68 21.24 -1.89 12.97
CA HIS A 68 20.16 -2.08 12.02
C HIS A 68 20.29 -1.03 10.92
N LEU A 69 20.43 -1.47 9.68
CA LEU A 69 20.42 -0.62 8.50
C LEU A 69 19.05 -0.69 7.83
N HIS A 70 18.58 0.45 7.35
CA HIS A 70 17.40 0.57 6.50
C HIS A 70 17.73 1.54 5.40
N TRP A 71 17.44 1.19 4.15
CA TRP A 71 17.67 2.09 3.03
C TRP A 71 16.38 2.38 2.28
N ALA A 72 16.24 3.64 1.86
CA ALA A 72 15.16 4.06 1.01
C ALA A 72 15.41 3.60 -0.43
N LEU A 73 14.34 3.25 -1.14
CA LEU A 73 14.41 3.04 -2.58
C LEU A 73 14.43 4.39 -3.32
N PRO A 74 15.03 4.48 -4.52
CA PRO A 74 14.91 5.68 -5.34
C PRO A 74 13.43 6.04 -5.58
N ASP A 75 13.09 7.33 -5.49
CA ASP A 75 11.70 7.81 -5.64
C ASP A 75 11.06 7.36 -6.95
N ALA A 76 11.83 7.28 -8.04
CA ALA A 76 11.39 6.76 -9.33
C ALA A 76 10.81 5.34 -9.27
N LEU A 77 11.29 4.53 -8.31
CA LEU A 77 10.86 3.15 -8.13
C LEU A 77 9.71 3.00 -7.10
N THR A 78 9.23 4.10 -6.53
CA THR A 78 8.12 4.12 -5.56
C THR A 78 6.85 4.72 -6.14
N GLN A 79 6.87 5.17 -7.40
CA GLN A 79 5.71 5.71 -8.11
C GLN A 79 4.94 4.61 -8.83
N GLY A 80 3.62 4.55 -8.63
CA GLY A 80 2.71 3.66 -9.36
C GLY A 80 2.05 4.37 -10.54
N GLN A 81 1.83 3.64 -11.64
CA GLN A 81 1.07 4.11 -12.79
C GLN A 81 -0.33 3.47 -12.77
N VAL A 82 -1.37 4.28 -12.96
CA VAL A 82 -2.74 3.79 -13.02
C VAL A 82 -3.03 3.33 -14.45
N GLU A 83 -3.42 2.07 -14.59
CA GLU A 83 -3.82 1.45 -15.86
C GLU A 83 -5.29 1.76 -16.19
N ASP A 84 -5.69 1.51 -17.45
CA ASP A 84 -7.05 1.76 -17.94
C ASP A 84 -8.14 1.00 -17.14
N ASP A 85 -7.79 -0.14 -16.53
CA ASP A 85 -8.68 -0.95 -15.70
C ASP A 85 -8.77 -0.48 -14.24
N GLY A 86 -8.05 0.59 -13.88
CA GLY A 86 -7.99 1.16 -12.53
C GLY A 86 -6.99 0.46 -11.60
N SER A 87 -6.28 -0.57 -12.07
CA SER A 87 -5.17 -1.14 -11.32
C SER A 87 -3.95 -0.20 -11.31
N ILE A 88 -3.10 -0.38 -10.31
CA ILE A 88 -1.89 0.43 -10.13
C ILE A 88 -0.68 -0.49 -10.33
N GLN A 89 0.08 -0.21 -11.38
CA GLN A 89 1.32 -0.92 -11.71
C GLN A 89 2.51 -0.20 -11.07
N PHE A 90 3.31 -0.92 -10.29
CA PHE A 90 4.55 -0.41 -9.71
C PHE A 90 5.76 -1.02 -10.43
N PRO A 91 6.85 -0.24 -10.58
CA PRO A 91 8.10 -0.76 -11.12
C PRO A 91 8.72 -1.79 -10.17
N LEU A 92 9.43 -2.77 -10.75
CA LEU A 92 10.22 -3.71 -9.97
C LEU A 92 11.44 -3.00 -9.37
N VAL A 93 11.88 -3.45 -8.21
CA VAL A 93 12.99 -2.84 -7.46
C VAL A 93 14.21 -3.76 -7.38
N PRO A 94 15.41 -3.21 -7.10
CA PRO A 94 16.60 -4.03 -6.87
C PRO A 94 16.39 -5.06 -5.77
N ASN A 95 16.78 -6.30 -6.04
CA ASN A 95 16.53 -7.47 -5.19
C ASN A 95 17.82 -8.17 -4.73
N ARG A 96 18.98 -7.61 -5.05
CA ARG A 96 20.28 -8.03 -4.53
C ARG A 96 20.99 -6.82 -3.94
N TRP A 97 21.45 -6.94 -2.69
CA TRP A 97 22.15 -5.88 -2.00
C TRP A 97 23.45 -6.39 -1.39
N LEU A 98 24.58 -5.80 -1.77
CA LEU A 98 25.88 -6.02 -1.17
C LEU A 98 26.05 -5.03 -0.03
N ILE A 99 26.21 -5.56 1.18
CA ILE A 99 26.51 -4.80 2.39
C ILE A 99 27.97 -5.03 2.72
N MET A 100 28.76 -3.96 2.85
CA MET A 100 30.17 -4.05 3.23
C MET A 100 30.41 -3.24 4.49
N ARG A 101 30.87 -3.90 5.55
CA ARG A 101 31.36 -3.27 6.76
C ARG A 101 32.87 -3.10 6.70
N ARG A 102 33.37 -1.90 7.02
CA ARG A 102 34.81 -1.59 7.11
C ARG A 102 35.09 -0.66 8.28
N GLY A 103 36.32 -0.70 8.79
CA GLY A 103 36.79 0.24 9.82
C GLY A 103 36.23 -0.04 11.22
N GLY A 104 36.29 0.94 12.11
CA GLY A 104 35.76 0.81 13.47
C GLY A 104 36.45 -0.23 14.36
N ASN A 105 37.69 -0.61 14.04
CA ASN A 105 38.43 -1.73 14.67
C ASN A 105 37.67 -3.07 14.64
N LEU A 106 36.68 -3.21 13.77
CA LEU A 106 35.98 -4.46 13.51
C LEU A 106 36.57 -5.12 12.25
N PRO A 107 36.52 -6.45 12.14
CA PRO A 107 36.92 -7.12 10.91
C PRO A 107 35.99 -6.72 9.78
N ASP A 108 36.58 -6.47 8.62
CA ASP A 108 35.84 -6.25 7.38
C ASP A 108 34.97 -7.48 7.10
N LYS A 109 33.69 -7.23 6.82
CA LYS A 109 32.73 -8.28 6.48
C LYS A 109 31.85 -7.82 5.34
N GLN A 110 31.39 -8.79 4.57
CA GLN A 110 30.59 -8.56 3.38
C GLN A 110 29.43 -9.54 3.38
N TRP A 111 28.24 -9.05 3.06
CA TRP A 111 27.03 -9.84 2.99
C TRP A 111 26.27 -9.54 1.72
N VAL A 112 25.50 -10.52 1.26
CA VAL A 112 24.48 -10.32 0.23
C VAL A 112 23.11 -10.52 0.86
N VAL A 113 22.25 -9.52 0.70
CA VAL A 113 20.82 -9.62 0.97
C VAL A 113 20.10 -9.96 -0.32
N GLU A 114 19.31 -11.02 -0.30
CA GLU A 114 18.41 -11.40 -1.38
C GLU A 114 16.97 -11.08 -0.97
N SER A 115 16.49 -9.93 -1.41
CA SER A 115 15.22 -9.35 -0.97
C SER A 115 13.99 -10.14 -1.44
N ASP A 116 14.12 -10.85 -2.56
CA ASP A 116 13.06 -11.64 -3.19
C ASP A 116 13.15 -13.15 -2.88
N TYR A 117 14.09 -13.58 -2.02
CA TYR A 117 14.23 -14.99 -1.67
C TYR A 117 13.05 -15.45 -0.80
N LEU A 118 12.41 -16.54 -1.21
CA LEU A 118 11.29 -17.15 -0.51
C LEU A 118 11.76 -18.43 0.19
N TYR A 119 11.74 -18.42 1.53
CA TYR A 119 12.13 -19.58 2.33
C TYR A 119 11.20 -20.77 2.04
N ALA A 120 11.75 -21.97 1.98
CA ALA A 120 10.96 -23.20 1.97
C ALA A 120 10.02 -23.25 3.18
N ASP A 121 8.98 -24.09 3.10
CA ASP A 121 7.99 -24.17 4.16
C ASP A 121 8.64 -24.55 5.51
N CYS A 122 8.61 -23.62 6.47
CA CYS A 122 9.25 -23.77 7.77
C CYS A 122 8.44 -23.06 8.87
N GLU A 123 8.45 -23.63 10.07
CA GLU A 123 7.64 -23.12 11.21
C GLU A 123 8.10 -21.75 11.68
N LYS A 124 9.42 -21.49 11.65
CA LYS A 124 9.98 -20.24 12.12
C LYS A 124 11.28 -19.90 11.42
N GLN A 125 11.41 -18.63 11.05
CA GLN A 125 12.66 -18.06 10.58
C GLN A 125 12.95 -16.76 11.35
N ASP A 126 14.13 -16.70 11.95
CA ASP A 126 14.59 -15.54 12.71
C ASP A 126 14.98 -14.38 11.77
N ASP A 127 14.74 -13.14 12.21
CA ASP A 127 15.17 -11.91 11.53
C ASP A 127 14.62 -11.76 10.09
N THR A 128 13.44 -12.34 9.84
CA THR A 128 12.75 -12.26 8.54
C THR A 128 11.32 -11.80 8.69
N ILE A 129 10.74 -11.27 7.62
CA ILE A 129 9.31 -10.97 7.55
C ILE A 129 8.56 -12.17 6.99
N ASN A 130 7.26 -12.25 7.23
CA ASN A 130 6.39 -13.22 6.57
C ASN A 130 5.43 -12.52 5.61
N ILE A 131 5.07 -13.22 4.54
CA ILE A 131 4.11 -12.79 3.55
C ILE A 131 3.03 -13.85 3.41
N LEU A 132 1.82 -13.43 3.07
CA LEU A 132 0.76 -14.35 2.68
C LEU A 132 1.24 -15.15 1.46
N HIS A 133 1.08 -16.47 1.52
CA HIS A 133 1.42 -17.36 0.42
C HIS A 133 0.23 -18.29 0.20
N ASP A 134 -0.39 -18.18 -0.97
CA ASP A 134 -1.46 -19.09 -1.34
C ASP A 134 -0.86 -20.42 -1.81
N PRO A 135 -1.11 -21.53 -1.09
CA PRO A 135 -0.66 -22.83 -1.53
C PRO A 135 -1.38 -23.28 -2.81
N THR A 136 -0.77 -23.00 -3.98
CA THR A 136 -1.27 -23.55 -5.24
C THR A 136 -0.89 -25.04 -5.36
N GLY A 137 -1.88 -25.95 -5.50
CA GLY A 137 -1.65 -27.38 -5.80
C GLY A 137 -2.53 -28.39 -5.04
N GLU A 138 -2.28 -29.69 -5.26
CA GLU A 138 -3.00 -30.83 -4.63
C GLU A 138 -2.53 -31.16 -3.19
N ASP A 139 -1.43 -30.58 -2.71
CA ASP A 139 -0.99 -30.74 -1.32
C ASP A 139 -1.86 -29.89 -0.40
N ARG A 140 -2.73 -30.57 0.33
CA ARG A 140 -3.66 -29.99 1.31
C ARG A 140 -3.02 -29.64 2.66
N ASP A 141 -1.71 -29.88 2.82
CA ASP A 141 -0.97 -29.59 4.05
C ASP A 141 -0.16 -28.31 3.88
N ARG A 142 -0.75 -27.11 4.02
CA ARG A 142 0.04 -25.89 3.74
C ARG A 142 -0.29 -24.70 4.63
N ARG A 143 0.76 -24.27 5.33
CA ARG A 143 0.91 -23.00 6.04
C ARG A 143 0.57 -21.82 5.10
N PRO A 144 -0.29 -20.86 5.50
CA PRO A 144 -0.80 -19.79 4.63
C PRO A 144 0.20 -18.64 4.44
N PHE A 145 1.45 -18.83 4.86
CA PHE A 145 2.48 -17.82 4.84
C PHE A 145 3.85 -18.45 4.63
N ARG A 146 4.78 -17.66 4.11
CA ARG A 146 6.19 -18.01 4.00
C ARG A 146 7.05 -16.82 4.37
N TYR A 147 8.32 -17.07 4.68
CA TYR A 147 9.27 -16.01 5.03
C TYR A 147 9.95 -15.45 3.79
N LEU A 148 10.08 -14.13 3.73
CA LEU A 148 10.67 -13.39 2.61
C LEU A 148 11.94 -12.67 3.04
N GLY A 149 12.96 -12.70 2.17
CA GLY A 149 14.21 -11.97 2.33
C GLY A 149 15.23 -12.74 3.17
N ARG A 150 16.44 -12.96 2.64
CA ARG A 150 17.54 -13.60 3.37
C ARG A 150 18.83 -12.80 3.30
N LYS A 151 19.70 -12.98 4.30
CA LYS A 151 21.08 -12.48 4.30
C LYS A 151 22.07 -13.64 4.37
N LEU A 152 23.15 -13.55 3.61
CA LEU A 152 24.24 -14.53 3.57
C LEU A 152 25.59 -13.80 3.62
N GLU A 153 26.61 -14.38 4.28
CA GLU A 153 27.97 -13.86 4.13
C GLU A 153 28.43 -14.04 2.66
N LEU A 154 29.18 -13.09 2.11
CA LEU A 154 29.56 -13.11 0.70
C LEU A 154 30.35 -14.38 0.32
N SER A 155 31.11 -14.94 1.26
CA SER A 155 31.84 -16.20 1.06
C SER A 155 30.93 -17.43 0.89
N GLU A 156 29.70 -17.37 1.40
CA GLU A 156 28.70 -18.43 1.32
C GLU A 156 27.71 -18.20 0.17
N TRP A 157 27.62 -16.96 -0.32
CA TRP A 157 26.72 -16.59 -1.39
C TRP A 157 27.19 -17.15 -2.74
N GLN A 158 26.27 -17.84 -3.42
CA GLN A 158 26.48 -18.37 -4.76
C GLN A 158 25.52 -17.70 -5.73
N LEU A 159 26.06 -17.19 -6.83
CA LEU A 159 25.24 -16.62 -7.90
C LEU A 159 24.36 -17.72 -8.52
N GLY A 160 23.05 -17.53 -8.47
CA GLY A 160 22.08 -18.50 -9.00
C GLY A 160 21.98 -19.80 -8.19
N GLY A 161 22.22 -19.73 -6.87
CA GLY A 161 22.06 -20.88 -5.98
C GLY A 161 20.63 -21.44 -5.97
N ASP A 162 20.50 -22.69 -5.53
CA ASP A 162 19.21 -23.36 -5.40
C ASP A 162 18.33 -22.61 -4.39
N GLY A 163 17.22 -22.07 -4.87
CA GLY A 163 16.34 -21.21 -4.08
C GLY A 163 15.08 -20.85 -4.85
N GLU A 164 13.98 -20.68 -4.12
CA GLU A 164 12.76 -20.11 -4.68
C GLU A 164 12.77 -18.60 -4.50
N TYR A 165 12.31 -17.87 -5.52
CA TYR A 165 12.31 -16.42 -5.54
C TYR A 165 10.96 -15.92 -6.01
N ILE A 166 10.45 -14.86 -5.40
CA ILE A 166 9.20 -14.25 -5.86
C ILE A 166 9.40 -13.62 -7.24
N GLU A 167 8.36 -13.69 -8.07
CA GLU A 167 8.43 -13.20 -9.44
C GLU A 167 8.55 -11.68 -9.49
N ALA A 168 7.71 -11.00 -8.69
CA ALA A 168 7.61 -9.55 -8.63
C ALA A 168 7.89 -9.05 -7.21
N LEU A 169 8.87 -8.15 -7.08
CA LEU A 169 9.13 -7.36 -5.88
C LEU A 169 9.09 -5.88 -6.29
N SER A 170 8.23 -5.10 -5.64
CA SER A 170 8.16 -3.64 -5.80
C SER A 170 8.36 -2.94 -4.45
N ALA A 171 8.28 -1.60 -4.44
CA ALA A 171 8.28 -0.82 -3.22
C ALA A 171 7.07 -1.12 -2.30
N MET A 172 6.01 -1.74 -2.85
CA MET A 172 4.77 -2.07 -2.15
C MET A 172 4.70 -3.53 -1.67
N GLY A 173 5.78 -4.30 -1.79
CA GLY A 173 5.84 -5.70 -1.38
C GLY A 173 5.97 -6.69 -2.54
N PRO A 174 5.57 -7.96 -2.34
CA PRO A 174 5.70 -9.02 -3.33
C PRO A 174 4.63 -8.94 -4.45
N PHE A 175 4.39 -7.73 -4.96
CA PHE A 175 3.36 -7.42 -5.95
C PHE A 175 3.90 -6.42 -6.96
N SER A 176 3.60 -6.60 -8.25
CA SER A 176 3.83 -5.59 -9.29
C SER A 176 2.57 -4.80 -9.64
N GLN A 177 1.39 -5.40 -9.44
CA GLN A 177 0.10 -4.81 -9.76
C GLN A 177 -0.81 -4.86 -8.53
N LEU A 178 -1.50 -3.75 -8.23
CA LEU A 178 -2.41 -3.61 -7.10
C LEU A 178 -3.77 -3.09 -7.56
N THR A 179 -4.85 -3.67 -7.04
CA THR A 179 -6.22 -3.13 -7.25
C THR A 179 -6.62 -2.10 -6.19
N SER A 180 -5.91 -2.08 -5.07
CA SER A 180 -6.10 -1.12 -3.98
C SER A 180 -4.80 -0.92 -3.22
N LEU A 181 -4.62 0.29 -2.71
CA LEU A 181 -3.46 0.67 -1.91
C LEU A 181 -3.93 0.87 -0.46
N ASP A 182 -3.55 -0.07 0.41
CA ASP A 182 -3.74 0.04 1.85
C ASP A 182 -2.46 0.54 2.54
N ASN A 183 -2.57 0.86 3.84
CA ASN A 183 -1.44 1.38 4.62
C ASN A 183 -0.28 0.38 4.74
N GLU A 184 -0.57 -0.93 4.76
CA GLU A 184 0.46 -1.98 4.84
C GLU A 184 1.34 -1.94 3.59
N LYS A 185 0.71 -2.02 2.41
CA LYS A 185 1.40 -1.99 1.11
C LYS A 185 2.12 -0.66 0.92
N ALA A 186 1.44 0.46 1.18
CA ALA A 186 2.00 1.81 1.00
C ALA A 186 3.25 2.07 1.85
N THR A 187 3.37 1.41 3.01
CA THR A 187 4.49 1.60 3.93
C THR A 187 5.51 0.47 3.87
N PHE A 188 5.34 -0.54 3.00
CA PHE A 188 6.19 -1.74 2.97
C PHE A 188 7.69 -1.41 2.95
N ALA A 189 8.16 -0.67 1.94
CA ALA A 189 9.57 -0.29 1.84
C ALA A 189 10.00 0.84 2.80
N ALA A 190 9.03 1.64 3.26
CA ALA A 190 9.28 2.84 4.07
C ALA A 190 9.33 2.56 5.59
N PHE A 191 8.80 1.42 6.05
CA PHE A 191 8.74 1.09 7.46
C PHE A 191 9.59 -0.15 7.77
N TYR A 192 10.69 0.06 8.50
CA TYR A 192 11.69 -0.98 8.76
C TYR A 192 11.10 -2.33 9.26
N PRO A 193 10.16 -2.38 10.22
CA PRO A 193 9.55 -3.64 10.62
C PRO A 193 8.88 -4.42 9.49
N ASN A 194 8.26 -3.74 8.51
CA ASN A 194 7.60 -4.39 7.36
C ASN A 194 8.58 -4.98 6.34
N CYS A 195 9.84 -4.52 6.30
CA CYS A 195 10.81 -4.93 5.27
C CYS A 195 12.22 -5.23 5.81
N ARG A 196 12.38 -5.49 7.12
CA ARG A 196 13.69 -5.66 7.80
C ARG A 196 14.67 -6.69 7.19
N SER A 197 14.16 -7.64 6.43
CA SER A 197 14.93 -8.69 5.72
C SER A 197 14.98 -8.49 4.20
N VAL A 198 14.27 -7.48 3.68
CA VAL A 198 14.08 -7.19 2.26
C VAL A 198 14.86 -5.92 1.90
N PHE A 199 14.59 -4.80 2.58
CA PHE A 199 15.29 -3.52 2.44
C PHE A 199 15.98 -3.09 3.75
N GLY A 200 16.22 -4.06 4.62
CA GLY A 200 16.93 -3.87 5.88
C GLY A 200 18.05 -4.88 6.06
N PHE A 201 18.92 -4.60 7.03
CA PHE A 201 20.00 -5.49 7.42
C PHE A 201 20.35 -5.32 8.89
N HIS A 202 20.53 -6.43 9.61
CA HIS A 202 21.01 -6.43 10.98
C HIS A 202 22.42 -7.00 11.09
N ASP A 203 23.35 -6.20 11.60
CA ASP A 203 24.70 -6.59 12.01
C ASP A 203 24.77 -6.83 13.54
N PRO A 204 24.86 -8.08 14.00
CA PRO A 204 24.92 -8.40 15.42
C PRO A 204 26.31 -8.20 16.05
N ASP A 205 27.38 -8.01 15.27
CA ASP A 205 28.76 -8.05 15.81
C ASP A 205 29.12 -6.76 16.56
N CYS A 206 28.39 -5.65 16.34
CA CYS A 206 28.63 -4.38 17.00
C CYS A 206 28.03 -4.36 18.42
N THR A 207 28.76 -4.96 19.37
CA THR A 207 28.34 -5.16 20.78
C THR A 207 28.89 -4.12 21.75
N GLN A 208 29.55 -3.08 21.25
CA GLN A 208 30.22 -2.05 22.05
C GLN A 208 29.21 -1.11 22.74
N GLN A 209 29.69 -0.19 23.59
CA GLN A 209 28.82 0.79 24.27
C GLN A 209 28.29 1.89 23.33
N SER A 210 29.01 2.10 22.24
CA SER A 210 28.73 3.08 21.19
C SER A 210 29.21 2.49 19.86
N PRO A 211 28.64 2.92 18.72
CA PRO A 211 29.20 2.56 17.43
C PRO A 211 30.65 3.08 17.35
N PRO A 212 31.61 2.26 16.90
CA PRO A 212 32.99 2.68 16.74
C PRO A 212 33.13 3.90 15.81
N GLU A 213 34.12 4.75 16.09
CA GLU A 213 34.53 5.80 15.16
C GLU A 213 35.01 5.20 13.83
N ASP A 214 34.69 5.84 12.72
CA ASP A 214 35.04 5.42 11.36
C ASP A 214 34.50 4.04 10.96
N LEU A 215 33.55 3.47 11.72
CA LEU A 215 32.78 2.32 11.25
C LEU A 215 31.97 2.75 10.02
N GLN A 216 32.19 2.06 8.91
CA GLN A 216 31.56 2.37 7.64
C GLN A 216 30.75 1.20 7.13
N TYR A 217 29.55 1.50 6.63
CA TYR A 217 28.74 0.60 5.82
C TYR A 217 28.59 1.18 4.41
N ASP A 218 28.95 0.39 3.41
CA ASP A 218 28.58 0.61 2.01
C ASP A 218 27.43 -0.32 1.65
N VAL A 219 26.39 0.21 1.00
CA VAL A 219 25.24 -0.55 0.50
C VAL A 219 25.17 -0.36 -1.01
N ILE A 220 25.24 -1.45 -1.76
CA ILE A 220 25.14 -1.45 -3.23
C ILE A 220 24.00 -2.37 -3.66
N GLY A 221 23.00 -1.84 -4.35
CA GLY A 221 21.83 -2.58 -4.83
C GLY A 221 21.83 -2.79 -6.34
N TRP A 222 21.44 -3.97 -6.80
CA TRP A 222 21.24 -4.28 -8.22
C TRP A 222 20.10 -5.27 -8.45
N TYR A 223 19.69 -5.39 -9.71
CA TYR A 223 18.73 -6.37 -10.16
C TYR A 223 19.42 -7.70 -10.46
N SER A 224 18.87 -8.82 -9.98
CA SER A 224 19.39 -10.15 -10.28
C SER A 224 19.31 -10.52 -11.77
N SER A 225 18.40 -9.89 -12.51
CA SER A 225 18.25 -10.02 -13.97
C SER A 225 18.03 -8.65 -14.61
N THR A 226 18.71 -8.40 -15.72
CA THR A 226 18.55 -7.18 -16.54
C THR A 226 17.15 -7.03 -17.13
N ASP A 227 16.40 -8.12 -17.23
CA ASP A 227 15.02 -8.08 -17.71
C ASP A 227 14.04 -7.60 -16.64
N LYS A 228 14.45 -7.55 -15.36
CA LYS A 228 13.67 -6.97 -14.26
C LYS A 228 14.07 -5.52 -13.95
N ASP A 229 15.16 -5.03 -14.54
CA ASP A 229 15.65 -3.66 -14.33
C ASP A 229 14.75 -2.66 -15.06
N TYR A 230 13.99 -1.88 -14.29
CA TYR A 230 13.04 -0.89 -14.80
C TYR A 230 13.71 0.19 -15.66
N PHE A 231 14.92 0.64 -15.28
CA PHE A 231 15.65 1.63 -16.06
C PHE A 231 16.14 1.03 -17.39
N THR A 232 16.61 -0.21 -17.38
CA THR A 232 17.02 -0.91 -18.60
C THR A 232 15.83 -1.16 -19.54
N GLN A 233 14.66 -1.52 -19.01
CA GLN A 233 13.43 -1.66 -19.81
C GLN A 233 13.04 -0.32 -20.45
N PHE A 234 13.04 0.76 -19.67
CA PHE A 234 12.76 2.10 -20.16
C PHE A 234 13.70 2.52 -21.31
N LEU A 235 15.01 2.29 -21.17
CA LEU A 235 15.99 2.59 -22.22
C LEU A 235 15.74 1.79 -23.50
N LYS A 236 15.30 0.52 -23.40
CA LYS A 236 14.96 -0.31 -24.56
C LYS A 236 13.76 0.26 -25.31
N GLU A 237 12.72 0.68 -24.60
CA GLU A 237 11.51 1.29 -25.16
C GLU A 237 11.80 2.61 -25.88
N HIS A 238 12.70 3.42 -25.31
CA HIS A 238 13.06 4.74 -25.84
C HIS A 238 14.34 4.71 -26.72
N SER A 239 14.79 3.52 -27.14
CA SER A 239 16.05 3.32 -27.87
C SER A 239 16.14 4.03 -29.23
N ARG A 240 15.01 4.46 -29.79
CA ARG A 240 14.92 5.17 -31.09
C ARG A 240 14.91 6.69 -30.94
N GLU A 241 14.80 7.20 -29.72
CA GLU A 241 14.76 8.63 -29.45
C GLU A 241 16.15 9.25 -29.63
N ASP A 242 16.17 10.55 -29.96
CA ASP A 242 17.43 11.29 -29.94
C ASP A 242 17.90 11.49 -28.49
N PRO A 243 19.22 11.68 -28.25
CA PRO A 243 19.76 11.81 -26.90
C PRO A 243 19.19 12.96 -26.06
N GLN A 244 18.70 14.05 -26.68
CA GLN A 244 18.14 15.16 -25.91
C GLN A 244 16.73 14.84 -25.43
N THR A 245 15.91 14.24 -26.30
CA THR A 245 14.58 13.76 -25.94
C THR A 245 14.68 12.68 -24.86
N LEU A 246 15.58 11.71 -25.00
CA LEU A 246 15.79 10.66 -23.99
C LEU A 246 16.16 11.24 -22.61
N LYS A 247 17.02 12.27 -22.55
CA LYS A 247 17.33 12.96 -21.29
C LYS A 247 16.12 13.63 -20.66
N ALA A 248 15.26 14.25 -21.48
CA ALA A 248 14.02 14.86 -21.00
C ALA A 248 13.06 13.79 -20.44
N SER A 249 12.90 12.67 -21.14
CA SER A 249 12.06 11.55 -20.71
C SER A 249 12.58 10.92 -19.41
N ILE A 250 13.90 10.74 -19.26
CA ILE A 250 14.49 10.25 -18.00
C ILE A 250 14.20 11.22 -16.85
N LYS A 251 14.30 12.53 -17.08
CA LYS A 251 14.01 13.53 -16.05
C LYS A 251 12.53 13.54 -15.67
N GLU A 252 11.64 13.36 -16.62
CA GLU A 252 10.19 13.32 -16.39
C GLU A 252 9.78 12.07 -15.60
N VAL A 253 10.26 10.90 -16.00
CA VAL A 253 9.86 9.61 -15.41
C VAL A 253 10.61 9.31 -14.11
N PHE A 254 11.93 9.54 -14.08
CA PHE A 254 12.78 9.18 -12.94
C PHE A 254 13.15 10.36 -12.03
N GLY A 255 12.94 11.61 -12.47
CA GLY A 255 13.39 12.79 -11.74
C GLY A 255 14.92 13.01 -11.78
N TRP A 256 15.66 12.22 -12.56
CA TRP A 256 17.12 12.26 -12.60
C TRP A 256 17.65 13.22 -13.66
N ASN A 257 18.64 14.05 -13.30
CA ASN A 257 19.37 14.90 -14.25
C ASN A 257 20.70 14.21 -14.61
N ILE A 258 20.86 13.82 -15.88
CA ILE A 258 22.03 13.07 -16.38
C ILE A 258 22.78 13.92 -17.42
N ASP A 259 23.19 15.12 -17.03
CA ASP A 259 23.79 16.08 -17.95
C ASP A 259 25.17 15.65 -18.45
N GLU A 260 25.93 14.92 -17.62
CA GLU A 260 27.31 14.50 -17.87
C GLU A 260 27.45 13.40 -18.94
N ILE A 261 26.35 12.74 -19.33
CA ILE A 261 26.38 11.62 -20.28
C ILE A 261 25.88 12.09 -21.65
N ASP A 262 26.75 12.06 -22.66
CA ASP A 262 26.39 12.52 -24.02
C ASP A 262 25.25 11.71 -24.65
N ASN A 263 25.27 10.38 -24.48
CA ASN A 263 24.23 9.48 -24.97
C ASN A 263 23.79 8.48 -23.87
N PRO A 264 22.65 8.72 -23.19
CA PRO A 264 22.14 7.83 -22.16
C PRO A 264 21.82 6.41 -22.65
N ALA A 265 21.58 6.21 -23.95
CA ALA A 265 21.32 4.87 -24.51
C ALA A 265 22.56 3.93 -24.45
N THR A 266 23.73 4.45 -24.08
CA THR A 266 24.92 3.64 -23.82
C THR A 266 24.93 3.00 -22.43
N LEU A 267 24.00 3.38 -21.55
CA LEU A 267 23.88 2.82 -20.22
C LEU A 267 23.32 1.39 -20.28
N GLU A 268 23.92 0.49 -19.51
CA GLU A 268 23.58 -0.93 -19.47
C GLU A 268 22.66 -1.30 -18.28
N GLY A 269 22.40 -0.34 -17.39
CA GLY A 269 21.50 -0.49 -16.25
C GLY A 269 21.80 0.49 -15.12
N MET A 270 21.17 0.26 -13.97
CA MET A 270 21.35 1.06 -12.76
C MET A 270 21.89 0.25 -11.58
N LEU A 271 22.61 0.93 -10.70
CA LEU A 271 23.06 0.44 -9.40
C LEU A 271 22.68 1.46 -8.33
N CYS A 272 22.02 1.01 -7.28
CA CYS A 272 21.78 1.84 -6.11
C CYS A 272 23.03 1.86 -5.23
N TYR A 273 23.39 3.02 -4.68
CA TYR A 273 24.57 3.15 -3.82
C TYR A 273 24.32 4.06 -2.62
N SER A 274 24.81 3.66 -1.45
CA SER A 274 24.95 4.53 -0.29
C SER A 274 26.18 4.18 0.54
N ARG A 275 26.62 5.17 1.32
CA ARG A 275 27.68 5.03 2.32
C ARG A 275 27.30 5.78 3.58
N LEU A 276 27.41 5.10 4.71
CA LEU A 276 27.28 5.69 6.02
C LEU A 276 28.56 5.44 6.81
N THR A 277 29.09 6.48 7.46
CA THR A 277 30.26 6.40 8.34
C THR A 277 29.92 7.01 9.69
N PHE A 278 30.08 6.22 10.75
CA PHE A 278 29.85 6.66 12.12
C PHE A 278 30.93 7.64 12.57
N LYS A 279 30.52 8.72 13.24
CA LYS A 279 31.42 9.72 13.85
C LYS A 279 31.49 9.53 15.35
N ALA A 280 32.66 9.74 15.95
CA ALA A 280 32.91 9.55 17.39
C ALA A 280 32.00 10.35 18.34
N THR A 281 31.44 11.47 17.89
CA THR A 281 30.74 12.45 18.74
C THR A 281 29.23 12.48 18.55
N GLY A 282 28.63 11.43 17.99
CA GLY A 282 27.18 11.31 17.90
C GLY A 282 26.54 11.18 19.29
N SER A 283 25.54 12.00 19.59
CA SER A 283 24.68 11.76 20.76
C SER A 283 23.92 10.45 20.54
N LEU A 284 24.07 9.49 21.44
CA LEU A 284 23.27 8.26 21.48
C LEU A 284 21.95 8.43 22.24
N GLN A 285 21.67 9.64 22.74
CA GLN A 285 20.35 9.94 23.25
C GLN A 285 19.43 10.08 22.04
N ASP A 286 18.51 9.13 21.89
CA ASP A 286 17.33 9.29 21.06
C ASP A 286 16.61 10.55 21.57
N PRO A 287 16.66 11.69 20.85
CA PRO A 287 15.96 12.86 21.30
C PRO A 287 14.48 12.48 21.25
N VAL A 288 13.85 12.27 22.41
CA VAL A 288 12.40 12.05 22.49
C VAL A 288 11.78 13.08 21.56
N PRO A 289 11.16 12.67 20.44
CA PRO A 289 10.66 13.63 19.48
C PRO A 289 9.70 14.52 20.24
N GLN A 290 10.05 15.79 20.45
CA GLN A 290 9.10 16.78 20.95
C GLN A 290 8.15 17.05 19.78
N LEU A 291 7.25 16.09 19.55
CA LEU A 291 6.12 16.30 18.66
C LEU A 291 5.35 17.48 19.26
N ALA A 292 5.26 18.56 18.48
CA ALA A 292 4.37 19.64 18.83
C ALA A 292 2.99 19.05 19.10
N LYS A 293 2.32 19.49 20.19
CA LYS A 293 0.96 19.04 20.47
C LYS A 293 0.11 19.31 19.21
N PRO A 294 -0.38 18.27 18.51
CA PRO A 294 -1.13 18.49 17.29
C PRO A 294 -2.41 19.24 17.65
N THR A 295 -2.76 20.23 16.83
CA THR A 295 -4.08 20.85 16.88
C THR A 295 -5.00 20.01 16.01
N ILE A 296 -6.10 19.52 16.58
CA ILE A 296 -7.05 18.67 15.88
C ILE A 296 -8.28 19.50 15.54
N ALA A 297 -8.68 19.46 14.28
CA ALA A 297 -9.96 19.96 13.81
C ALA A 297 -10.73 18.80 13.16
N VAL A 298 -12.04 18.81 13.31
CA VAL A 298 -12.94 17.76 12.82
C VAL A 298 -14.02 18.42 12.00
N GLY A 299 -14.30 17.87 10.83
CA GLY A 299 -15.39 18.25 9.93
C GLY A 299 -15.87 17.01 9.17
N ASN A 300 -17.03 17.10 8.51
CA ASN A 300 -17.56 15.99 7.72
C ASN A 300 -16.79 15.78 6.41
N SER A 301 -16.09 16.82 5.93
CA SER A 301 -15.16 16.75 4.81
C SER A 301 -13.76 17.26 5.21
N PRO A 302 -12.70 16.96 4.42
CA PRO A 302 -11.38 17.54 4.62
C PRO A 302 -11.36 19.08 4.58
N THR A 303 -12.24 19.69 3.79
CA THR A 303 -12.33 21.15 3.66
C THR A 303 -13.08 21.78 4.82
N GLU A 304 -14.14 21.15 5.35
CA GLU A 304 -14.79 21.57 6.60
C GLU A 304 -13.80 21.49 7.78
N ALA A 305 -13.02 20.40 7.88
CA ALA A 305 -12.00 20.26 8.93
C ALA A 305 -10.92 21.35 8.83
N LEU A 306 -10.50 21.71 7.62
CA LEU A 306 -9.57 22.83 7.40
C LEU A 306 -10.20 24.18 7.73
N ALA A 307 -11.45 24.41 7.36
CA ALA A 307 -12.19 25.64 7.66
C ALA A 307 -12.30 25.83 9.18
N ALA A 308 -12.68 24.79 9.93
CA ALA A 308 -12.73 24.78 11.39
C ALA A 308 -11.35 25.06 12.02
N TYR A 309 -10.29 24.47 11.45
CA TYR A 309 -8.93 24.76 11.89
C TYR A 309 -8.58 26.25 11.70
N LEU A 310 -8.78 26.79 10.50
CA LEU A 310 -8.45 28.19 10.18
C LEU A 310 -9.29 29.18 11.01
N ALA A 311 -10.58 28.92 11.17
CA ALA A 311 -11.46 29.73 12.01
C ALA A 311 -10.97 29.78 13.46
N SER A 312 -10.50 28.64 14.00
CA SER A 312 -9.93 28.59 15.35
C SER A 312 -8.64 29.43 15.50
N GLN A 313 -7.84 29.55 14.44
CA GLN A 313 -6.62 30.36 14.41
C GLN A 313 -6.92 31.85 14.26
N LEU A 314 -7.97 32.20 13.49
CA LEU A 314 -8.31 33.58 13.15
C LEU A 314 -9.15 34.29 14.23
N SER A 315 -9.94 33.54 15.01
CA SER A 315 -10.81 34.13 16.03
C SER A 315 -10.91 33.30 17.32
N GLY A 316 -10.88 33.99 18.46
CA GLY A 316 -11.21 33.43 19.77
C GLY A 316 -12.70 33.39 20.09
N ASN A 317 -13.53 34.15 19.36
CA ASN A 317 -14.98 34.25 19.59
C ASN A 317 -15.72 33.14 18.81
N PRO A 318 -16.51 32.27 19.48
CA PRO A 318 -17.31 31.22 18.83
C PRO A 318 -18.20 31.71 17.68
N GLU A 319 -18.91 32.83 17.85
CA GLU A 319 -19.82 33.34 16.81
C GLU A 319 -19.06 33.74 15.54
N HIS A 320 -17.87 34.32 15.70
CA HIS A 320 -17.02 34.66 14.56
C HIS A 320 -16.42 33.43 13.89
N ARG A 321 -16.22 32.32 14.63
CA ARG A 321 -15.68 31.09 14.05
C ARG A 321 -16.67 30.48 13.07
N GLU A 322 -17.93 30.36 13.49
CA GLU A 322 -19.01 29.84 12.65
C GLU A 322 -19.14 30.64 11.34
N ILE A 323 -19.08 31.97 11.43
CA ILE A 323 -19.11 32.85 10.24
C ILE A 323 -17.88 32.62 9.34
N ILE A 324 -16.68 32.45 9.91
CA ILE A 324 -15.45 32.23 9.14
C ILE A 324 -15.49 30.85 8.47
N GLU A 325 -15.96 29.82 9.16
CA GLU A 325 -16.13 28.47 8.60
C GLU A 325 -17.06 28.49 7.39
N GLU A 326 -18.24 29.08 7.55
CA GLU A 326 -19.23 29.22 6.47
C GLU A 326 -18.66 29.99 5.27
N GLN A 327 -17.92 31.08 5.51
CA GLN A 327 -17.29 31.87 4.45
C GLN A 327 -16.20 31.09 3.70
N LEU A 328 -15.37 30.31 4.41
CA LEU A 328 -14.33 29.51 3.78
C LEU A 328 -14.92 28.39 2.92
N GLU A 329 -15.97 27.72 3.40
CA GLU A 329 -16.71 26.71 2.63
C GLU A 329 -17.43 27.33 1.42
N ALA A 330 -18.00 28.53 1.58
CA ALA A 330 -18.66 29.25 0.48
C ALA A 330 -17.68 29.61 -0.64
N LEU A 331 -16.41 29.91 -0.32
CA LEU A 331 -15.37 30.15 -1.33
C LEU A 331 -15.08 28.90 -2.16
N GLU A 332 -15.02 27.73 -1.53
CA GLU A 332 -14.82 26.45 -2.22
C GLU A 332 -16.00 26.15 -3.17
N LEU A 333 -17.23 26.33 -2.69
CA LEU A 333 -18.43 26.01 -3.44
C LEU A 333 -18.86 27.12 -4.42
N ASN A 334 -18.17 28.26 -4.45
CA ASN A 334 -18.53 29.42 -5.27
C ASN A 334 -18.66 29.08 -6.76
N GLU A 335 -17.81 28.20 -7.29
CA GLU A 335 -17.90 27.78 -8.70
C GLU A 335 -19.22 27.08 -9.02
N ARG A 336 -19.84 26.37 -8.06
CA ARG A 336 -21.13 25.69 -8.25
C ARG A 336 -22.31 26.65 -8.37
N PHE A 337 -22.18 27.86 -7.82
CA PHE A 337 -23.27 28.85 -7.80
C PHE A 337 -23.06 29.99 -8.79
N GLN A 338 -22.08 29.89 -9.69
CA GLN A 338 -21.84 30.91 -10.72
C GLN A 338 -23.08 31.08 -11.61
N GLY A 339 -23.69 32.27 -11.54
CA GLY A 339 -24.88 32.63 -12.32
C GLY A 339 -26.22 32.49 -11.59
N GLU A 340 -26.23 31.99 -10.35
CA GLU A 340 -27.44 31.89 -9.54
C GLU A 340 -27.70 33.19 -8.77
N GLN A 341 -28.91 33.76 -8.92
CA GLN A 341 -29.30 35.02 -8.26
C GLN A 341 -30.33 34.85 -7.15
N LEU A 342 -30.92 33.65 -7.03
CA LEU A 342 -31.99 33.31 -6.09
C LEU A 342 -31.61 32.03 -5.33
N ASP A 343 -32.06 31.93 -4.07
CA ASP A 343 -31.90 30.76 -3.21
C ASP A 343 -30.45 30.30 -2.94
N VAL A 344 -29.47 31.20 -3.05
CA VAL A 344 -28.04 30.90 -2.84
C VAL A 344 -27.78 30.29 -1.46
N GLY A 345 -28.41 30.80 -0.39
CA GLY A 345 -28.25 30.29 0.97
C GLY A 345 -28.72 28.82 1.13
N PRO A 346 -30.00 28.50 0.85
CA PRO A 346 -30.48 27.12 0.89
C PRO A 346 -29.72 26.16 -0.04
N ARG A 347 -29.28 26.64 -1.20
CA ARG A 347 -28.47 25.82 -2.13
C ARG A 347 -27.05 25.59 -1.64
N PHE A 348 -26.46 26.57 -0.96
CA PHE A 348 -25.20 26.41 -0.25
C PHE A 348 -25.32 25.36 0.85
N GLU A 349 -26.35 25.44 1.71
CA GLU A 349 -26.61 24.41 2.73
C GLU A 349 -26.79 23.03 2.12
N GLN A 350 -27.52 22.92 1.00
CA GLN A 350 -27.70 21.66 0.28
C GLN A 350 -26.38 21.13 -0.28
N ALA A 351 -25.56 21.98 -0.90
CA ALA A 351 -24.28 21.56 -1.46
C ALA A 351 -23.29 21.13 -0.38
N ARG A 352 -23.25 21.84 0.75
CA ARG A 352 -22.46 21.46 1.92
C ARG A 352 -22.92 20.12 2.50
N HIS A 353 -24.23 19.95 2.64
CA HIS A 353 -24.79 18.66 3.05
C HIS A 353 -24.38 17.57 2.06
N GLU A 354 -24.50 17.80 0.74
CA GLU A 354 -24.10 16.85 -0.30
C GLU A 354 -22.61 16.47 -0.21
N THR A 355 -21.70 17.42 0.07
CA THR A 355 -20.26 17.15 0.22
C THR A 355 -19.94 16.28 1.43
N GLY A 356 -20.84 16.17 2.40
CA GLY A 356 -20.71 15.25 3.54
C GLY A 356 -21.02 13.79 3.20
N PHE A 357 -21.49 13.47 1.99
CA PHE A 357 -21.81 12.10 1.58
C PHE A 357 -20.97 11.65 0.39
N SER A 358 -20.62 10.37 0.39
CA SER A 358 -20.12 9.69 -0.80
C SER A 358 -21.24 9.51 -1.82
N ARG A 359 -20.98 9.84 -3.08
CA ARG A 359 -21.94 9.61 -4.17
C ARG A 359 -21.86 8.16 -4.61
N GLU A 360 -23.00 7.46 -4.57
CA GLU A 360 -23.16 6.14 -5.17
C GLU A 360 -23.78 6.27 -6.56
N SER A 361 -23.25 5.52 -7.53
CA SER A 361 -23.77 5.53 -8.89
C SER A 361 -25.16 4.86 -8.93
N ALA A 362 -26.17 5.59 -9.42
CA ALA A 362 -27.51 5.04 -9.64
C ALA A 362 -27.62 4.18 -10.91
N GLY A 363 -26.49 3.88 -11.57
CA GLY A 363 -26.44 3.19 -12.86
C GLY A 363 -26.36 4.13 -14.06
N LEU A 364 -26.40 3.54 -15.25
CA LEU A 364 -26.31 4.28 -16.51
C LEU A 364 -27.70 4.60 -17.07
N LEU A 365 -27.89 5.85 -17.51
CA LEU A 365 -29.10 6.28 -18.23
C LEU A 365 -28.72 6.82 -19.61
N TRP A 366 -29.16 6.10 -20.64
CA TRP A 366 -28.97 6.49 -22.02
C TRP A 366 -29.94 7.61 -22.39
N ARG A 367 -29.41 8.69 -22.95
CA ARG A 367 -30.17 9.85 -23.43
C ARG A 367 -29.71 10.23 -24.83
N VAL A 368 -30.65 10.59 -25.69
CA VAL A 368 -30.35 11.15 -27.01
C VAL A 368 -30.14 12.66 -26.85
N MET A 369 -28.97 13.14 -27.30
CA MET A 369 -28.61 14.55 -27.28
C MET A 369 -28.49 15.06 -28.72
N PRO A 370 -29.00 16.27 -29.04
CA PRO A 370 -28.77 16.86 -30.35
C PRO A 370 -27.28 17.10 -30.56
N VAL A 371 -26.77 16.73 -31.74
CA VAL A 371 -25.38 16.99 -32.14
C VAL A 371 -25.22 18.49 -32.38
N GLY A 372 -24.83 19.23 -31.35
CA GLY A 372 -24.68 20.68 -31.43
C GLY A 372 -24.25 21.42 -30.16
N ASN A 373 -24.52 20.90 -28.95
CA ASN A 373 -24.15 21.59 -27.71
C ASN A 373 -23.23 20.74 -26.83
N LYS A 374 -21.92 20.94 -26.98
CA LYS A 374 -20.90 20.53 -26.00
C LYS A 374 -20.76 21.50 -24.82
N SER A 375 -21.54 22.58 -24.77
CA SER A 375 -21.64 23.46 -23.60
C SER A 375 -23.05 23.37 -23.01
N LEU A 376 -23.12 22.90 -21.77
CA LEU A 376 -24.23 23.16 -20.86
C LEU A 376 -24.18 24.66 -20.51
N SER A 377 -24.71 25.53 -21.37
CA SER A 377 -24.99 26.92 -21.03
C SER A 377 -26.46 27.09 -20.67
N THR A 378 -26.67 27.80 -19.58
CA THR A 378 -27.84 27.93 -18.71
C THR A 378 -29.03 28.70 -19.30
N ASP A 379 -29.33 28.57 -20.60
CA ASP A 379 -30.50 29.21 -21.20
C ASP A 379 -31.61 28.19 -21.50
N ALA A 380 -32.41 27.91 -20.48
CA ALA A 380 -33.56 27.01 -20.50
C ALA A 380 -34.80 27.57 -21.22
N GLN A 381 -34.67 28.48 -22.20
CA GLN A 381 -35.82 29.16 -22.82
C GLN A 381 -36.04 28.92 -24.32
N SER A 382 -35.25 28.07 -24.98
CA SER A 382 -35.54 27.74 -26.40
C SER A 382 -35.03 26.37 -26.86
N LEU A 383 -35.17 25.34 -26.03
CA LEU A 383 -35.23 23.98 -26.54
C LEU A 383 -36.69 23.71 -26.91
N GLU A 384 -37.04 23.96 -28.17
CA GLU A 384 -38.19 23.29 -28.78
C GLU A 384 -38.08 21.82 -28.40
N GLN A 385 -39.07 21.30 -27.67
CA GLN A 385 -39.15 19.89 -27.31
C GLN A 385 -39.11 19.10 -28.62
N THR A 386 -37.92 18.68 -29.02
CA THR A 386 -37.73 17.88 -30.22
C THR A 386 -38.28 16.51 -29.83
N THR A 387 -39.53 16.27 -30.16
CA THR A 387 -40.20 15.00 -29.90
C THR A 387 -39.45 13.95 -30.71
N LEU A 388 -38.79 13.02 -30.02
CA LEU A 388 -38.18 11.85 -30.65
C LEU A 388 -39.27 11.10 -31.44
N PRO A 389 -38.97 10.58 -32.65
CA PRO A 389 -39.85 9.65 -33.33
C PRO A 389 -40.22 8.51 -32.37
N GLU A 390 -41.50 8.12 -32.35
CA GLU A 390 -42.06 7.16 -31.39
C GLU A 390 -41.26 5.84 -31.35
N GLU A 391 -40.85 5.33 -32.51
CA GLU A 391 -40.03 4.11 -32.63
C GLU A 391 -38.66 4.22 -31.93
N ILE A 392 -38.01 5.37 -32.02
CA ILE A 392 -36.71 5.61 -31.37
C ILE A 392 -36.90 5.84 -29.87
N ALA A 393 -37.99 6.50 -29.47
CA ALA A 393 -38.34 6.67 -28.06
C ALA A 393 -38.60 5.30 -27.38
N ASP A 394 -39.31 4.40 -28.06
CA ASP A 394 -39.57 3.04 -27.57
C ASP A 394 -38.30 2.19 -27.46
N GLN A 395 -37.41 2.27 -28.46
CA GLN A 395 -36.11 1.59 -28.42
C GLN A 395 -35.21 2.14 -27.31
N LEU A 396 -35.17 3.47 -27.12
CA LEU A 396 -34.41 4.11 -26.03
C LEU A 396 -34.96 3.71 -24.66
N ASN A 397 -36.29 3.67 -24.50
CA ASN A 397 -36.91 3.20 -23.27
C ASN A 397 -36.57 1.72 -23.01
N THR A 398 -36.65 0.87 -24.04
CA THR A 398 -36.26 -0.54 -23.94
C THR A 398 -34.79 -0.70 -23.53
N LEU A 399 -33.89 0.08 -24.13
CA LEU A 399 -32.47 0.09 -23.77
C LEU A 399 -32.28 0.48 -22.30
N ASN A 400 -32.92 1.56 -21.84
CA ASN A 400 -32.84 2.02 -20.46
C ASN A 400 -33.41 1.00 -19.47
N LEU A 401 -34.51 0.32 -19.80
CA LEU A 401 -35.05 -0.76 -18.99
C LEU A 401 -34.07 -1.93 -18.88
N ARG A 402 -33.44 -2.34 -19.99
CA ARG A 402 -32.42 -3.41 -19.99
C ARG A 402 -31.17 -3.00 -19.22
N GLN A 403 -30.70 -1.76 -19.37
CA GLN A 403 -29.58 -1.23 -18.60
C GLN A 403 -29.89 -1.25 -17.09
N GLN A 404 -31.09 -0.82 -16.70
CA GLN A 404 -31.53 -0.84 -15.30
C GLN A 404 -31.62 -2.28 -14.74
N GLU A 405 -32.08 -3.25 -15.53
CA GLU A 405 -32.08 -4.68 -15.14
C GLU A 405 -30.65 -5.19 -14.90
N TYR A 406 -29.71 -4.84 -15.79
CA TYR A 406 -28.30 -5.21 -15.68
C TYR A 406 -27.64 -4.59 -14.43
N ASP A 407 -27.79 -3.28 -14.25
CA ASP A 407 -27.22 -2.55 -13.11
C ASP A 407 -27.79 -3.07 -11.78
N ARG A 408 -29.09 -3.40 -11.72
CA ARG A 408 -29.71 -4.02 -10.53
C ARG A 408 -29.16 -5.41 -10.26
N ALA A 409 -28.86 -6.20 -11.29
CA ALA A 409 -28.26 -7.52 -11.13
C ALA A 409 -26.83 -7.42 -10.60
N LEU A 410 -26.02 -6.49 -11.10
CA LEU A 410 -24.68 -6.22 -10.58
C LEU A 410 -24.71 -5.74 -9.12
N ALA A 411 -25.59 -4.80 -8.78
CA ALA A 411 -25.77 -4.33 -7.41
C ALA A 411 -26.17 -5.48 -6.47
N LYS A 412 -27.02 -6.42 -6.95
CA LYS A 412 -27.38 -7.61 -6.19
C LYS A 412 -26.19 -8.55 -5.94
N ILE A 413 -25.30 -8.72 -6.92
CA ILE A 413 -24.06 -9.50 -6.75
C ILE A 413 -23.15 -8.84 -5.72
N GLY A 414 -22.98 -7.51 -5.79
CA GLY A 414 -22.21 -6.73 -4.80
C GLY A 414 -22.76 -6.91 -3.39
N MET A 415 -24.07 -6.68 -3.21
CA MET A 415 -24.78 -6.90 -1.94
C MET A 415 -24.60 -8.33 -1.41
N MET A 416 -24.68 -9.35 -2.27
CA MET A 416 -24.48 -10.74 -1.87
C MET A 416 -23.05 -11.01 -1.40
N ARG A 417 -22.03 -10.46 -2.07
CA ARG A 417 -20.62 -10.58 -1.66
C ARG A 417 -20.37 -9.93 -0.30
N GLU A 418 -20.87 -8.71 -0.11
CA GLU A 418 -20.79 -7.99 1.16
C GLU A 418 -21.50 -8.73 2.29
N GLN A 419 -22.69 -9.26 2.01
CA GLN A 419 -23.46 -10.04 2.97
C GLN A 419 -22.71 -11.31 3.39
N ILE A 420 -22.17 -12.07 2.43
CA ILE A 420 -21.37 -13.28 2.72
C ILE A 420 -20.14 -12.93 3.57
N TYR A 421 -19.42 -11.86 3.22
CA TYR A 421 -18.28 -11.39 3.99
C TYR A 421 -18.67 -11.00 5.42
N ALA A 422 -19.72 -10.19 5.59
CA ALA A 422 -20.19 -9.75 6.89
C ALA A 422 -20.69 -10.90 7.76
N ASP A 423 -21.38 -11.86 7.15
CA ASP A 423 -21.87 -13.06 7.82
C ASP A 423 -20.72 -13.98 8.27
N TRP A 424 -19.72 -14.19 7.40
CA TRP A 424 -18.48 -14.90 7.74
C TRP A 424 -17.75 -14.23 8.90
N HIS A 425 -17.54 -12.92 8.80
CA HIS A 425 -16.85 -12.16 9.84
C HIS A 425 -17.57 -12.26 11.20
N LYS A 426 -18.89 -12.07 11.23
CA LYS A 426 -19.70 -12.21 12.46
C LYS A 426 -19.65 -13.62 13.02
N TYR A 427 -19.74 -14.65 12.17
CA TYR A 427 -19.64 -16.05 12.58
C TYR A 427 -18.28 -16.34 13.23
N MET A 428 -17.19 -15.89 12.61
CA MET A 428 -15.84 -16.08 13.16
C MET A 428 -15.65 -15.34 14.48
N LEU A 429 -16.19 -14.12 14.60
CA LEU A 429 -16.15 -13.40 15.87
C LEU A 429 -16.94 -14.12 16.97
N ALA A 430 -18.16 -14.59 16.70
CA ALA A 430 -18.97 -15.27 17.70
C ALA A 430 -18.37 -16.61 18.16
N LYS A 431 -17.74 -17.34 17.24
CA LYS A 431 -17.10 -18.63 17.53
C LYS A 431 -15.82 -18.49 18.36
N TYR A 432 -15.01 -17.47 18.11
CA TYR A 432 -13.66 -17.35 18.66
C TYR A 432 -13.50 -16.24 19.71
N LYS A 433 -14.37 -15.24 19.73
CA LYS A 433 -14.35 -14.15 20.70
C LYS A 433 -15.64 -14.17 21.51
N ASP A 434 -15.50 -14.24 22.83
CA ASP A 434 -16.63 -14.10 23.77
C ASP A 434 -17.06 -12.62 23.82
N ILE A 435 -17.82 -12.20 22.81
CA ILE A 435 -18.36 -10.86 22.70
C ILE A 435 -19.81 -10.93 23.15
N ASP A 436 -20.11 -10.39 24.33
CA ASP A 436 -21.45 -10.37 24.97
C ASP A 436 -22.60 -9.86 24.06
N GLN A 437 -22.27 -9.17 22.97
CA GLN A 437 -23.22 -8.58 22.02
C GLN A 437 -23.51 -9.44 20.79
N LEU A 438 -22.79 -10.54 20.58
CA LEU A 438 -23.03 -11.45 19.46
C LEU A 438 -23.94 -12.62 19.88
N PRO A 439 -24.90 -13.02 19.03
CA PRO A 439 -25.63 -14.26 19.24
C PRO A 439 -24.69 -15.47 19.26
N ASP A 440 -25.10 -16.52 19.95
CA ASP A 440 -24.40 -17.81 20.02
C ASP A 440 -24.01 -18.35 18.64
N ASP A 441 -22.84 -18.98 18.52
CA ASP A 441 -22.26 -19.39 17.25
C ASP A 441 -23.13 -20.43 16.52
N ASP A 442 -23.75 -21.35 17.27
CA ASP A 442 -24.71 -22.33 16.75
C ASP A 442 -25.97 -21.67 16.18
N ASN A 443 -26.45 -20.58 16.81
CA ASN A 443 -27.60 -19.83 16.31
C ASN A 443 -27.27 -19.05 15.03
N ILE A 444 -26.07 -18.45 14.97
CA ILE A 444 -25.58 -17.79 13.76
C ILE A 444 -25.38 -18.82 12.65
N LYS A 445 -24.74 -19.95 12.94
CA LYS A 445 -24.54 -21.04 11.97
C LYS A 445 -25.86 -21.55 11.43
N TYR A 446 -26.84 -21.83 12.29
CA TYR A 446 -28.17 -22.28 11.89
C TYR A 446 -28.89 -21.23 11.02
N TYR A 447 -28.84 -19.96 11.42
CA TYR A 447 -29.41 -18.88 10.63
C TYR A 447 -28.74 -18.79 9.25
N LEU A 448 -27.42 -18.83 9.19
CA LEU A 448 -26.71 -18.73 7.92
C LEU A 448 -26.97 -19.96 7.03
N THR A 449 -26.91 -21.19 7.56
CA THR A 449 -27.19 -22.39 6.74
C THR A 449 -28.61 -22.48 6.22
N ASN A 450 -29.58 -21.83 6.88
CA ASN A 450 -31.00 -21.95 6.54
C ASN A 450 -31.58 -20.70 5.85
N THR A 451 -30.89 -19.56 5.93
CA THR A 451 -31.37 -18.27 5.39
C THR A 451 -30.38 -17.60 4.45
N SER A 452 -29.08 -17.93 4.51
CA SER A 452 -28.07 -17.42 3.57
C SER A 452 -27.81 -18.43 2.44
N ASP A 453 -27.25 -17.92 1.34
CA ASP A 453 -27.04 -18.65 0.09
C ASP A 453 -26.13 -19.88 0.28
N THR A 454 -26.29 -20.90 -0.57
CA THR A 454 -25.54 -22.19 -0.49
C THR A 454 -24.02 -22.04 -0.36
N ALA A 455 -23.45 -20.95 -0.90
CA ALA A 455 -22.04 -20.60 -0.82
C ALA A 455 -21.50 -20.47 0.62
N PHE A 456 -22.29 -19.98 1.58
CA PHE A 456 -21.84 -19.92 2.98
C PHE A 456 -21.71 -21.31 3.59
N SER A 457 -22.63 -22.22 3.25
CA SER A 457 -22.56 -23.61 3.72
C SER A 457 -21.32 -24.34 3.18
N ASP A 458 -20.89 -24.01 1.96
CA ASP A 458 -19.65 -24.53 1.38
C ASP A 458 -18.40 -23.94 2.05
N LEU A 459 -18.40 -22.64 2.40
CA LEU A 459 -17.32 -22.00 3.18
C LEU A 459 -17.16 -22.62 4.57
N VAL A 460 -18.27 -22.88 5.27
CA VAL A 460 -18.25 -23.54 6.58
C VAL A 460 -17.73 -24.97 6.47
N ARG A 461 -18.11 -25.72 5.43
CA ARG A 461 -17.57 -27.06 5.17
C ARG A 461 -16.08 -27.03 4.86
N TYR A 462 -15.65 -26.11 3.99
CA TYR A 462 -14.24 -25.94 3.64
C TYR A 462 -13.39 -25.62 4.88
N ASN A 463 -13.90 -24.79 5.80
CA ASN A 463 -13.20 -24.50 7.05
C ASN A 463 -13.24 -25.68 8.04
N GLN A 464 -14.32 -26.47 8.08
CA GLN A 464 -14.33 -27.73 8.83
C GLN A 464 -13.30 -28.72 8.30
N ASP A 465 -13.10 -28.79 6.98
CA ASP A 465 -12.09 -29.65 6.35
C ASP A 465 -10.64 -29.15 6.54
N ILE A 466 -10.44 -27.87 6.91
CA ILE A 466 -9.15 -27.32 7.38
C ILE A 466 -8.91 -27.62 8.87
N ILE A 467 -9.95 -28.02 9.61
CA ILE A 467 -9.92 -28.25 11.07
C ILE A 467 -9.96 -29.76 11.42
N ILE A 468 -10.10 -30.68 10.46
CA ILE A 468 -10.18 -32.14 10.70
C ILE A 468 -8.93 -32.89 10.25
#